data_AF-A0A2H2ZGE6-F1
#
_entry.id   AF-A0A2H2ZGE6-F1
#
_cell.length_a   1.000
_cell.length_b   1.000
_cell.length_c   1.000
_cell.angle_alpha   90.00
_cell.angle_beta   90.00
_cell.angle_gamma   90.00
#
_symmetry.space_group_name_H-M   'P 1'
#
loop_
_entity.id
_entity.type
_entity.pdbx_description
1 polymer ?
#
loop_
_entity_poly.entity_id
_entity_poly.type
_entity_poly.pdbx_seq_one_letter_code
_entity_poly.pdbx_strand_id
1 'polypeptide(L)'
;MAELGPDKRGIATLSALIQVSSESFKNDSQNKPPFELYQNNPFSISIIMGKKKFICPFRYPVPLSSIASKTGLSGVGRTSVYIKVVAPLVDPRQSSVLKDWLSLTTITSGGLPVAINMPHLSLDALPVIELSQPQRLAWLTTLTSLQCPRHDQRGSTEDVRARFKGTLSAMFKACSGTPRSQACMFSLSGRRRRDIQALVLVSAVRLDGDTASVVLDAAILPLASHYLASGDSDDLLKRLKLLDALTLQVDDEEMALWKKTIPSFIERCRTWNHLPSCEYTKQGATVPLSLEPGQPWFCSCGNGRMPDDFIAVPLWKLAAKHAVRIAISPVYCAPLVESAAKAELETSDSVRIA
;
A
#
# COMPACT_ATOMS: atom_id res chain seq x y z
N MET A 1 -27.64 11.20 -2.54
CA MET A 1 -28.62 10.57 -3.46
C MET A 1 -27.87 9.79 -4.52
N ALA A 2 -28.22 8.52 -4.76
CA ALA A 2 -27.55 7.68 -5.77
C ALA A 2 -28.34 7.69 -7.08
N GLU A 3 -27.64 7.74 -8.22
CA GLU A 3 -28.24 7.62 -9.55
C GLU A 3 -27.77 6.30 -10.21
N LEU A 4 -28.70 5.61 -10.88
CA LEU A 4 -28.41 4.37 -11.60
C LEU A 4 -27.73 4.65 -12.94
N GLY A 5 -26.93 3.69 -13.40
CA GLY A 5 -26.38 3.69 -14.75
C GLY A 5 -27.46 3.58 -15.83
N PRO A 6 -27.11 3.88 -17.10
CA PRO A 6 -28.05 3.83 -18.22
C PRO A 6 -28.65 2.44 -18.47
N ASP A 7 -27.95 1.39 -18.05
CA ASP A 7 -28.42 -0.01 -18.10
C ASP A 7 -29.25 -0.41 -16.86
N LYS A 8 -29.40 0.48 -15.87
CA LYS A 8 -30.08 0.29 -14.57
C LYS A 8 -29.57 -0.88 -13.73
N ARG A 9 -28.38 -1.42 -14.00
CA ARG A 9 -27.84 -2.59 -13.29
C ARG A 9 -27.02 -2.25 -12.06
N GLY A 10 -26.62 -0.98 -11.90
CA GLY A 10 -25.83 -0.53 -10.76
C GLY A 10 -25.94 0.97 -10.55
N ILE A 11 -25.50 1.42 -9.37
CA ILE A 11 -25.27 2.84 -9.10
C ILE A 11 -24.14 3.30 -10.04
N ALA A 12 -24.25 4.48 -10.61
CA ALA A 12 -23.21 5.11 -11.44
C ALA A 12 -22.63 6.36 -10.78
N THR A 13 -23.45 7.12 -10.06
CA THR A 13 -23.02 8.35 -9.38
C THR A 13 -23.63 8.49 -8.00
N LEU A 14 -22.92 9.22 -7.13
CA LEU A 14 -23.43 9.68 -5.84
C LEU A 14 -23.44 11.21 -5.80
N SER A 15 -24.56 11.76 -5.37
CA SER A 15 -24.75 13.18 -5.12
C SER A 15 -24.63 13.50 -3.63
N ALA A 16 -23.77 14.44 -3.28
CA ALA A 16 -23.74 15.12 -2.00
C ALA A 16 -24.29 16.56 -2.14
N LEU A 17 -24.95 17.05 -1.10
CA LEU A 17 -25.53 18.38 -1.04
C LEU A 17 -25.11 19.05 0.26
N ILE A 18 -24.69 20.32 0.19
CA ILE A 18 -24.52 21.18 1.35
C ILE A 18 -25.27 22.48 1.16
N GLN A 19 -25.86 22.98 2.24
CA GLN A 19 -26.47 24.29 2.30
C GLN A 19 -25.49 25.27 2.95
N VAL A 20 -25.30 26.42 2.32
CA VAL A 20 -24.40 27.47 2.79
C VAL A 20 -25.15 28.81 2.78
N SER A 21 -24.80 29.73 3.68
CA SER A 21 -25.34 31.09 3.66
C SER A 21 -24.97 31.82 2.38
N SER A 22 -25.89 32.61 1.82
CA SER A 22 -25.61 33.39 0.61
C SER A 22 -24.58 34.49 0.82
N GLU A 23 -24.35 34.92 2.06
CA GLU A 23 -23.31 35.89 2.41
C GLU A 23 -21.91 35.39 2.08
N SER A 24 -21.69 34.07 2.16
CA SER A 24 -20.42 33.42 1.82
C SER A 24 -20.08 33.49 0.33
N PHE A 25 -21.04 33.91 -0.52
CA PHE A 25 -20.92 33.95 -1.98
C PHE A 25 -21.04 35.36 -2.59
N LYS A 26 -21.11 36.42 -1.78
CA LYS A 26 -21.44 37.78 -2.24
C LYS A 26 -20.39 38.47 -3.14
N ASN A 27 -19.22 37.89 -3.42
CA ASN A 27 -18.11 38.63 -4.05
C ASN A 27 -17.43 38.03 -5.30
N ASP A 28 -17.89 36.92 -5.89
CA ASP A 28 -17.26 36.41 -7.12
C ASP A 28 -18.32 35.99 -8.14
N SER A 29 -18.69 36.92 -9.02
CA SER A 29 -19.51 36.65 -10.19
C SER A 29 -18.67 36.74 -11.46
N GLN A 30 -18.49 35.59 -12.12
CA GLN A 30 -18.85 35.32 -13.53
C GLN A 30 -18.00 34.15 -14.04
N ASN A 31 -18.67 33.07 -14.45
CA ASN A 31 -18.19 31.88 -15.16
C ASN A 31 -17.49 30.73 -14.40
N LYS A 32 -17.05 30.87 -13.13
CA LYS A 32 -16.48 29.72 -12.38
C LYS A 32 -17.15 29.54 -11.02
N PRO A 33 -17.45 28.29 -10.59
CA PRO A 33 -17.93 28.08 -9.23
C PRO A 33 -16.95 28.70 -8.23
N PRO A 34 -17.42 29.48 -7.24
CA PRO A 34 -16.60 30.14 -6.20
C PRO A 34 -15.99 29.14 -5.18
N PHE A 35 -15.81 27.89 -5.59
CA PHE A 35 -15.26 26.82 -4.81
C PHE A 35 -14.49 25.84 -5.71
N GLU A 36 -13.53 25.15 -5.11
CA GLU A 36 -12.75 24.11 -5.77
C GLU A 36 -13.06 22.75 -5.13
N LEU A 37 -13.06 21.71 -5.96
CA LEU A 37 -13.08 20.34 -5.46
C LEU A 37 -11.65 19.88 -5.22
N TYR A 38 -11.41 19.31 -4.04
CA TYR A 38 -10.15 18.70 -3.68
C TYR A 38 -10.38 17.28 -3.22
N GLN A 39 -9.65 16.34 -3.83
CA GLN A 39 -9.69 14.94 -3.47
C GLN A 39 -8.27 14.43 -3.23
N ASN A 40 -8.02 13.94 -2.02
CA ASN A 40 -6.78 13.27 -1.64
C ASN A 40 -7.00 11.81 -1.22
N ASN A 41 -8.26 11.37 -1.15
CA ASN A 41 -8.64 9.98 -0.91
C ASN A 41 -9.93 9.64 -1.69
N PRO A 42 -10.12 8.38 -2.13
CA PRO A 42 -11.27 7.96 -2.93
C PRO A 42 -12.61 8.10 -2.22
N PHE A 43 -12.63 8.16 -0.89
CA PHE A 43 -13.85 8.20 -0.09
C PHE A 43 -14.24 9.60 0.36
N SER A 44 -13.46 10.63 -0.02
CA SER A 44 -13.75 12.00 0.40
C SER A 44 -13.45 13.00 -0.69
N ILE A 45 -14.46 13.81 -1.01
CA ILE A 45 -14.31 14.98 -1.89
C ILE A 45 -14.58 16.21 -1.04
N SER A 46 -13.58 17.08 -0.93
CA SER A 46 -13.69 18.31 -0.14
C SER A 46 -14.04 19.50 -1.03
N ILE A 47 -14.99 20.32 -0.58
CA ILE A 47 -15.24 21.64 -1.15
C ILE A 47 -14.33 22.64 -0.42
N ILE A 48 -13.54 23.39 -1.19
CA ILE A 48 -12.69 24.48 -0.70
C ILE A 48 -13.29 25.82 -1.14
N MET A 49 -13.57 26.71 -0.18
CA MET A 49 -14.11 28.05 -0.42
C MET A 49 -13.19 29.16 0.12
N GLY A 50 -13.20 30.33 -0.53
CA GLY A 50 -12.59 31.57 -0.03
C GLY A 50 -11.08 31.49 0.23
N LYS A 51 -10.29 31.02 -0.75
CA LYS A 51 -8.82 30.82 -0.62
C LYS A 51 -8.42 29.90 0.56
N LYS A 52 -9.06 28.73 0.67
CA LYS A 52 -8.85 27.73 1.74
C LYS A 52 -9.28 28.14 3.15
N LYS A 53 -10.07 29.20 3.30
CA LYS A 53 -10.64 29.58 4.60
C LYS A 53 -11.69 28.60 5.10
N PHE A 54 -12.37 27.89 4.20
CA PHE A 54 -13.36 26.89 4.54
C PHE A 54 -13.14 25.61 3.73
N ILE A 55 -13.05 24.48 4.43
CA ILE A 55 -12.87 23.15 3.84
C ILE A 55 -13.98 22.26 4.41
N CYS A 56 -14.87 21.79 3.54
CA CYS A 56 -15.93 20.86 3.94
C CYS A 56 -15.75 19.51 3.24
N PRO A 57 -15.39 18.44 3.98
CA PRO A 57 -15.23 17.11 3.41
C PRO A 57 -16.59 16.38 3.29
N PHE A 58 -16.96 15.98 2.07
CA PHE A 58 -18.00 14.99 1.86
C PHE A 58 -17.40 13.59 1.91
N ARG A 59 -17.88 12.77 2.85
CA ARG A 59 -17.46 11.38 2.99
C ARG A 59 -18.46 10.45 2.31
N TYR A 60 -17.95 9.46 1.60
CA TYR A 60 -18.71 8.49 0.82
C TYR A 60 -18.36 7.07 1.24
N PRO A 61 -19.33 6.13 1.19
CA PRO A 61 -19.10 4.73 1.52
C PRO A 61 -18.40 3.94 0.40
N VAL A 62 -18.25 4.55 -0.77
CA VAL A 62 -17.68 3.94 -1.98
C VAL A 62 -16.72 4.90 -2.67
N PRO A 63 -15.71 4.41 -3.40
CA PRO A 63 -14.77 5.24 -4.14
C PRO A 63 -15.46 6.08 -5.21
N LEU A 64 -15.22 7.39 -5.19
CA LEU A 64 -15.70 8.32 -6.21
C LEU A 64 -14.53 9.12 -6.82
N SER A 65 -14.74 9.71 -8.00
CA SER A 65 -13.74 10.57 -8.65
C SER A 65 -14.20 12.03 -8.73
N SER A 66 -13.37 12.96 -8.24
CA SER A 66 -13.61 14.39 -8.39
C SER A 66 -13.39 14.88 -9.82
N ILE A 67 -12.62 14.16 -10.65
CA ILE A 67 -12.19 14.61 -12.00
C ILE A 67 -13.38 14.75 -12.95
N ALA A 68 -14.31 13.80 -12.90
CA ALA A 68 -15.52 13.79 -13.72
C ALA A 68 -16.77 14.22 -12.93
N SER A 69 -16.58 14.87 -11.78
CA SER A 69 -17.68 15.33 -10.95
C SER A 69 -18.39 16.53 -11.57
N LYS A 70 -19.73 16.50 -11.58
CA LYS A 70 -20.55 17.64 -11.96
C LYS A 70 -20.89 18.45 -10.72
N THR A 71 -20.69 19.76 -10.79
CA THR A 71 -21.02 20.69 -9.72
C THR A 71 -22.20 21.56 -10.12
N GLY A 72 -23.14 21.77 -9.19
CA GLY A 72 -24.28 22.67 -9.38
C GLY A 72 -24.46 23.60 -8.20
N LEU A 73 -24.88 24.83 -8.49
CA LEU A 73 -25.35 25.79 -7.49
C LEU A 73 -26.84 26.04 -7.73
N SER A 74 -27.63 25.97 -6.67
CA SER A 74 -29.06 26.31 -6.71
C SER A 74 -29.40 27.30 -5.61
N GLY A 75 -30.33 28.21 -5.88
CA GLY A 75 -30.75 29.26 -4.93
C GLY A 75 -29.88 30.52 -4.95
N VAL A 76 -29.15 30.79 -6.04
CA VAL A 76 -28.43 32.06 -6.24
C VAL A 76 -29.44 33.21 -6.18
N GLY A 77 -29.26 34.14 -5.24
CA GLY A 77 -30.20 35.24 -4.96
C GLY A 77 -31.20 35.00 -3.82
N ARG A 78 -31.11 33.86 -3.10
CA ARG A 78 -31.88 33.58 -1.87
C ARG A 78 -31.02 33.74 -0.62
N THR A 79 -31.61 33.56 0.57
CA THR A 79 -30.91 33.55 1.87
C THR A 79 -29.91 32.41 2.03
N SER A 80 -30.09 31.30 1.30
CA SER A 80 -29.17 30.16 1.30
C SER A 80 -28.93 29.61 -0.10
N VAL A 81 -27.70 29.17 -0.34
CA VAL A 81 -27.26 28.54 -1.59
C VAL A 81 -26.98 27.06 -1.33
N TYR A 82 -27.43 26.19 -2.21
CA TYR A 82 -27.13 24.76 -2.18
C TYR A 82 -26.02 24.44 -3.17
N ILE A 83 -24.97 23.77 -2.68
CA ILE A 83 -23.91 23.22 -3.53
C ILE A 83 -24.18 21.73 -3.69
N LYS A 84 -24.39 21.29 -4.93
CA LYS A 84 -24.54 19.87 -5.30
C LYS A 84 -23.25 19.40 -5.97
N VAL A 85 -22.69 18.30 -5.47
CA VAL A 85 -21.57 17.59 -6.09
C VAL A 85 -22.05 16.21 -6.48
N VAL A 86 -22.07 15.93 -7.79
CA VAL A 86 -22.42 14.63 -8.37
C VAL A 86 -21.14 13.97 -8.84
N ALA A 87 -20.67 12.99 -8.09
CA ALA A 87 -19.41 12.31 -8.36
C ALA A 87 -19.66 10.89 -8.88
N PRO A 88 -19.02 10.49 -9.99
CA PRO A 88 -19.12 9.13 -10.51
C PRO A 88 -18.32 8.14 -9.66
N LEU A 89 -18.81 6.90 -9.63
CA LEU A 89 -18.04 5.76 -9.15
C LEU A 89 -16.75 5.62 -9.94
N VAL A 90 -15.73 5.18 -9.24
CA VAL A 90 -14.41 4.98 -9.81
C VAL A 90 -14.35 3.65 -10.55
N ASP A 91 -13.83 3.62 -11.77
CA ASP A 91 -13.39 2.38 -12.41
C ASP A 91 -12.07 1.92 -11.75
N PRO A 92 -12.05 0.76 -11.07
CA PRO A 92 -10.87 0.25 -10.39
C PRO A 92 -9.66 0.01 -11.31
N ARG A 93 -9.87 -0.14 -12.62
CA ARG A 93 -8.80 -0.40 -13.61
C ARG A 93 -8.17 0.87 -14.17
N GLN A 94 -8.92 1.98 -14.20
CA GLN A 94 -8.51 3.20 -14.90
C GLN A 94 -8.17 4.36 -13.96
N SER A 95 -8.49 4.23 -12.69
CA SER A 95 -8.43 5.36 -11.77
C SER A 95 -7.08 5.55 -11.10
N SER A 96 -6.51 6.73 -11.34
CA SER A 96 -5.34 7.22 -10.62
C SER A 96 -5.57 7.33 -9.11
N VAL A 97 -6.79 7.63 -8.65
CA VAL A 97 -7.12 7.78 -7.22
C VAL A 97 -7.06 6.44 -6.47
N LEU A 98 -7.24 5.31 -7.18
CA LEU A 98 -7.14 3.96 -6.60
C LEU A 98 -5.80 3.27 -6.87
N LYS A 99 -4.92 3.86 -7.71
CA LYS A 99 -3.64 3.27 -8.09
C LYS A 99 -2.76 2.94 -6.87
N ASP A 100 -2.79 3.81 -5.85
CA ASP A 100 -2.01 3.68 -4.62
C ASP A 100 -2.77 3.00 -3.46
N TRP A 101 -4.04 2.61 -3.68
CA TRP A 101 -4.96 2.22 -2.61
C TRP A 101 -4.90 0.71 -2.28
N LEU A 102 -3.67 0.17 -2.17
CA LEU A 102 -3.42 -1.23 -1.81
C LEU A 102 -3.08 -1.41 -0.33
N SER A 103 -2.29 -0.49 0.24
CA SER A 103 -1.81 -0.56 1.62
C SER A 103 -1.82 0.83 2.20
N LEU A 104 -2.77 1.08 3.08
CA LEU A 104 -3.03 2.42 3.60
C LEU A 104 -2.39 2.56 4.94
N THR A 105 -1.38 3.41 5.02
CA THR A 105 -0.94 3.98 6.28
C THR A 105 -1.32 5.46 6.31
N THR A 106 -2.01 5.88 7.37
CA THR A 106 -2.34 7.29 7.59
C THR A 106 -1.63 7.83 8.81
N ILE A 107 -1.28 9.12 8.80
CA ILE A 107 -0.77 9.80 9.99
C ILE A 107 -1.98 10.36 10.74
N THR A 108 -2.14 9.93 11.99
CA THR A 108 -3.14 10.50 12.90
C THR A 108 -2.82 11.96 13.24
N SER A 109 -3.78 12.69 13.83
CA SER A 109 -3.53 14.06 14.30
C SER A 109 -2.38 14.17 15.30
N GLY A 110 -2.08 13.09 16.03
CA GLY A 110 -0.94 13.00 16.95
C GLY A 110 0.40 12.63 16.30
N GLY A 111 0.48 12.53 14.97
CA GLY A 111 1.72 12.19 14.28
C GLY A 111 2.05 10.69 14.27
N LEU A 112 1.10 9.83 14.66
CA LEU A 112 1.31 8.38 14.66
C LEU A 112 0.86 7.77 13.32
N PRO A 113 1.73 7.02 12.62
CA PRO A 113 1.34 6.24 11.45
C PRO A 113 0.49 5.03 11.90
N VAL A 114 -0.61 4.77 11.19
CA VAL A 114 -1.52 3.66 11.46
C VAL A 114 -1.84 2.94 10.16
N ALA A 115 -1.60 1.63 10.12
CA ALA A 115 -2.03 0.75 9.04
C ALA A 115 -3.55 0.56 9.12
N ILE A 116 -4.28 0.97 8.08
CA ILE A 116 -5.75 1.02 8.06
C ILE A 116 -6.36 -0.29 7.58
N ASN A 117 -5.69 -0.98 6.65
CA ASN A 117 -6.19 -2.19 6.01
C ASN A 117 -5.30 -3.42 6.23
N MET A 118 -4.39 -3.38 7.20
CA MET A 118 -3.59 -4.52 7.62
C MET A 118 -3.72 -4.72 9.12
N PRO A 119 -4.37 -5.81 9.58
CA PRO A 119 -4.47 -6.10 11.00
C PRO A 119 -3.09 -6.34 11.60
N HIS A 120 -2.95 -5.97 12.87
CA HIS A 120 -1.73 -6.20 13.63
C HIS A 120 -1.47 -7.70 13.78
N LEU A 121 -0.20 -8.09 13.67
CA LEU A 121 0.28 -9.45 13.85
C LEU A 121 1.33 -9.49 14.96
N SER A 122 1.10 -10.35 15.95
CA SER A 122 2.13 -10.76 16.89
C SER A 122 3.00 -11.85 16.24
N LEU A 123 4.00 -11.43 15.46
CA LEU A 123 4.85 -12.37 14.70
C LEU A 123 5.48 -13.44 15.57
N ASP A 124 5.87 -13.11 16.80
CA ASP A 124 6.51 -14.05 17.73
C ASP A 124 5.55 -15.13 18.24
N ALA A 125 4.24 -14.91 18.16
CA ALA A 125 3.21 -15.89 18.50
C ALA A 125 2.81 -16.79 17.30
N LEU A 126 3.23 -16.45 16.07
CA LEU A 126 2.83 -17.19 14.87
C LEU A 126 3.77 -18.40 14.64
N PRO A 127 3.22 -19.59 14.32
CA PRO A 127 4.02 -20.78 14.02
C PRO A 127 4.96 -20.57 12.83
N VAL A 128 6.20 -21.02 12.95
CA VAL A 128 7.19 -21.02 11.85
C VAL A 128 6.97 -22.23 10.96
N ILE A 129 6.93 -22.01 9.65
CA ILE A 129 6.79 -23.07 8.64
C ILE A 129 8.17 -23.67 8.37
N GLU A 130 8.24 -25.01 8.38
CA GLU A 130 9.46 -25.71 8.02
C GLU A 130 9.70 -25.68 6.51
N LEU A 131 10.82 -25.06 6.11
CA LEU A 131 11.18 -24.86 4.70
C LEU A 131 12.09 -25.97 4.11
N SER A 132 12.48 -26.95 4.93
CA SER A 132 13.44 -28.01 4.57
C SER A 132 12.88 -29.03 3.57
N GLN A 133 11.55 -29.09 3.41
CA GLN A 133 10.85 -30.08 2.58
C GLN A 133 10.03 -29.40 1.46
N PRO A 134 10.66 -28.90 0.38
CA PRO A 134 9.98 -28.16 -0.69
C PRO A 134 8.76 -28.91 -1.29
N GLN A 135 8.81 -30.24 -1.34
CA GLN A 135 7.72 -31.08 -1.85
C GLN A 135 6.40 -30.87 -1.08
N ARG A 136 6.48 -30.53 0.22
CA ARG A 136 5.31 -30.26 1.08
C ARG A 136 4.83 -28.81 1.00
N LEU A 137 5.55 -27.95 0.28
CA LEU A 137 5.30 -26.51 0.19
C LEU A 137 4.62 -26.11 -1.12
N ALA A 138 4.17 -27.07 -1.92
CA ALA A 138 3.43 -26.79 -3.16
C ALA A 138 2.21 -25.88 -2.93
N TRP A 139 1.56 -25.99 -1.78
CA TRP A 139 0.43 -25.14 -1.40
C TRP A 139 0.81 -23.65 -1.24
N LEU A 140 2.06 -23.30 -0.88
CA LEU A 140 2.52 -21.91 -0.81
C LEU A 140 2.52 -21.26 -2.19
N THR A 141 2.95 -22.02 -3.21
CA THR A 141 2.90 -21.58 -4.60
C THR A 141 1.47 -21.38 -5.06
N THR A 142 0.56 -22.29 -4.72
CA THR A 142 -0.87 -22.15 -5.03
C THR A 142 -1.46 -20.93 -4.33
N LEU A 143 -1.26 -20.78 -3.03
CA LEU A 143 -1.77 -19.67 -2.21
C LEU A 143 -1.31 -18.32 -2.77
N THR A 144 -0.01 -18.17 -3.05
CA THR A 144 0.54 -16.92 -3.58
C THR A 144 0.09 -16.62 -5.00
N SER A 145 -0.22 -17.64 -5.81
CA SER A 145 -0.78 -17.44 -7.16
C SER A 145 -2.20 -16.84 -7.15
N LEU A 146 -2.96 -17.02 -6.06
CA LEU A 146 -4.31 -16.45 -5.92
C LEU A 146 -4.32 -14.92 -5.75
N GLN A 147 -3.15 -14.29 -5.55
CA GLN A 147 -3.02 -12.83 -5.54
C GLN A 147 -3.40 -12.20 -6.87
N CYS A 148 -3.21 -12.91 -7.98
CA CYS A 148 -3.47 -12.46 -9.35
C CYS A 148 -4.46 -13.41 -10.04
N PRO A 149 -5.76 -13.08 -10.09
CA PRO A 149 -6.74 -13.91 -10.79
C PRO A 149 -6.39 -14.05 -12.28
N ARG A 150 -6.55 -15.25 -12.85
CA ARG A 150 -6.08 -15.62 -14.21
C ARG A 150 -6.52 -14.70 -15.36
N HIS A 151 -7.58 -13.91 -15.17
CA HIS A 151 -8.10 -13.01 -16.20
C HIS A 151 -7.28 -11.71 -16.39
N ASP A 152 -6.43 -11.36 -15.42
CA ASP A 152 -5.51 -10.22 -15.52
C ASP A 152 -4.25 -10.54 -16.36
N GLN A 153 -4.02 -11.81 -16.73
CA GLN A 153 -2.87 -12.18 -17.58
C GLN A 153 -3.01 -11.69 -19.03
N ARG A 154 -4.24 -11.45 -19.51
CA ARG A 154 -4.49 -10.84 -20.83
C ARG A 154 -4.60 -9.31 -20.77
N GLY A 155 -4.64 -8.74 -19.57
CA GLY A 155 -4.88 -7.32 -19.29
C GLY A 155 -3.71 -6.66 -18.57
N SER A 156 -2.63 -6.47 -19.33
CA SER A 156 -1.58 -5.47 -19.11
C SER A 156 -0.49 -5.75 -18.06
N THR A 157 0.70 -6.04 -18.59
CA THR A 157 2.00 -5.79 -17.95
C THR A 157 2.21 -4.33 -17.52
N GLU A 158 1.27 -3.41 -17.76
CA GLU A 158 1.30 -2.03 -17.30
C GLU A 158 0.67 -1.82 -15.92
N ASP A 159 -0.17 -2.73 -15.39
CA ASP A 159 -0.74 -2.55 -14.03
C ASP A 159 0.36 -2.72 -12.97
N VAL A 160 0.68 -1.61 -12.30
CA VAL A 160 1.65 -1.54 -11.20
C VAL A 160 1.32 -2.52 -10.07
N ARG A 161 0.04 -2.81 -9.82
CA ARG A 161 -0.40 -3.71 -8.75
C ARG A 161 -0.16 -5.16 -9.10
N ALA A 162 -0.45 -5.55 -10.33
CA ALA A 162 -0.15 -6.88 -10.84
C ALA A 162 1.36 -7.18 -10.77
N ARG A 163 2.20 -6.19 -11.13
CA ARG A 163 3.66 -6.30 -11.01
C ARG A 163 4.12 -6.41 -9.56
N PHE A 164 3.63 -5.53 -8.68
CA PHE A 164 3.90 -5.60 -7.24
C PHE A 164 3.54 -6.97 -6.62
N LYS A 165 2.35 -7.50 -6.95
CA LYS A 165 1.92 -8.84 -6.52
C LYS A 165 2.75 -9.96 -7.14
N GLY A 166 3.23 -9.78 -8.37
CA GLY A 166 4.20 -10.65 -9.01
C GLY A 166 5.52 -10.70 -8.23
N THR A 167 6.03 -9.54 -7.81
CA THR A 167 7.23 -9.43 -6.98
C THR A 167 7.03 -10.06 -5.60
N LEU A 168 5.89 -9.83 -4.94
CA LEU A 168 5.53 -10.53 -3.69
C LEU A 168 5.51 -12.06 -3.89
N SER A 169 4.85 -12.54 -4.94
CA SER A 169 4.77 -13.97 -5.25
C SER A 169 6.16 -14.57 -5.49
N ALA A 170 7.07 -13.83 -6.14
CA ALA A 170 8.44 -14.26 -6.35
C ALA A 170 9.21 -14.40 -5.02
N MET A 171 9.02 -13.47 -4.07
CA MET A 171 9.63 -13.57 -2.73
C MET A 171 9.21 -14.84 -2.00
N PHE A 172 7.90 -15.14 -1.98
CA PHE A 172 7.40 -16.35 -1.32
C PHE A 172 7.89 -17.64 -1.99
N LYS A 173 7.90 -17.70 -3.34
CA LYS A 173 8.41 -18.86 -4.09
C LYS A 173 9.90 -19.10 -3.83
N ALA A 174 10.69 -18.03 -3.76
CA ALA A 174 12.11 -18.14 -3.44
C ALA A 174 12.33 -18.72 -2.01
N CYS A 175 11.45 -18.36 -1.07
CA CYS A 175 11.51 -18.91 0.29
C CYS A 175 11.08 -20.38 0.39
N SER A 176 10.20 -20.87 -0.49
CA SER A 176 9.67 -22.25 -0.42
C SER A 176 10.48 -23.29 -1.20
N GLY A 177 11.47 -22.88 -2.00
CA GLY A 177 12.20 -23.76 -2.93
C GLY A 177 13.70 -23.93 -2.71
N THR A 178 14.31 -23.21 -1.78
CA THR A 178 15.78 -23.15 -1.66
C THR A 178 16.27 -23.83 -0.39
N PRO A 179 17.24 -24.78 -0.46
CA PRO A 179 17.90 -25.31 0.73
C PRO A 179 18.48 -24.17 1.58
N ARG A 180 18.20 -24.23 2.89
CA ARG A 180 18.35 -23.21 3.94
C ARG A 180 19.76 -22.62 4.19
N SER A 181 20.73 -22.77 3.28
CA SER A 181 22.13 -22.40 3.56
C SER A 181 22.38 -20.90 3.59
N GLN A 182 21.50 -20.06 3.01
CA GLN A 182 21.53 -18.61 3.15
C GLN A 182 20.10 -18.09 3.35
N ALA A 183 19.92 -17.22 4.35
CA ALA A 183 18.64 -16.54 4.58
C ALA A 183 18.10 -15.95 3.27
N CYS A 184 16.79 -16.08 3.00
CA CYS A 184 16.19 -15.55 1.78
C CYS A 184 16.29 -14.02 1.78
N MET A 185 17.30 -13.53 1.08
CA MET A 185 17.61 -12.12 0.99
C MET A 185 17.28 -11.62 -0.42
N PHE A 186 16.60 -10.48 -0.45
CA PHE A 186 16.11 -9.85 -1.66
C PHE A 186 16.66 -8.44 -1.76
N SER A 187 17.05 -8.04 -2.97
CA SER A 187 17.40 -6.66 -3.25
C SER A 187 16.33 -6.02 -4.14
N LEU A 188 15.77 -4.88 -3.70
CA LEU A 188 14.83 -4.10 -4.50
C LEU A 188 15.65 -3.14 -5.37
N SER A 189 15.66 -3.37 -6.68
CA SER A 189 16.47 -2.60 -7.62
C SER A 189 15.63 -1.92 -8.70
N GLY A 190 15.93 -0.65 -8.96
CA GLY A 190 15.27 0.12 -10.03
C GLY A 190 15.68 -0.39 -11.42
N ARG A 191 14.72 -0.80 -12.25
CA ARG A 191 14.96 -1.44 -13.56
C ARG A 191 15.83 -0.61 -14.51
N ARG A 192 15.69 0.72 -14.46
CA ARG A 192 16.44 1.66 -15.33
C ARG A 192 17.79 2.06 -14.77
N ARG A 193 17.86 2.31 -13.46
CA ARG A 193 19.05 2.85 -12.78
C ARG A 193 19.99 1.75 -12.27
N ARG A 194 19.48 0.51 -12.15
CA ARG A 194 20.15 -0.64 -11.50
C ARG A 194 20.70 -0.31 -10.11
N ASP A 195 20.13 0.70 -9.47
CA ASP A 195 20.45 1.08 -8.10
C ASP A 195 19.65 0.17 -7.16
N ILE A 196 20.33 -0.41 -6.18
CA ILE A 196 19.65 -1.13 -5.10
C ILE A 196 19.18 -0.06 -4.13
N GLN A 197 17.88 0.02 -3.88
CA GLN A 197 17.32 1.00 -2.95
C GLN A 197 16.96 0.40 -1.58
N ALA A 198 16.77 -0.91 -1.48
CA ALA A 198 16.61 -1.59 -0.20
C ALA A 198 17.01 -3.07 -0.27
N LEU A 199 17.38 -3.62 0.88
CA LEU A 199 17.54 -5.05 1.10
C LEU A 199 16.43 -5.55 2.05
N VAL A 200 15.86 -6.70 1.74
CA VAL A 200 14.91 -7.41 2.60
C VAL A 200 15.50 -8.76 2.95
N LEU A 201 15.65 -9.05 4.24
CA LEU A 201 16.22 -10.28 4.75
C LEU A 201 15.15 -11.04 5.51
N VAL A 202 14.72 -12.19 4.99
CA VAL A 202 13.68 -13.00 5.62
C VAL A 202 14.30 -13.89 6.69
N SER A 203 13.78 -13.78 7.92
CA SER A 203 14.12 -14.65 9.04
C SER A 203 13.32 -15.95 8.99
N ALA A 204 12.00 -15.84 8.79
CA ALA A 204 11.09 -16.98 8.79
C ALA A 204 9.87 -16.75 7.90
N VAL A 205 9.30 -17.84 7.40
CA VAL A 205 7.92 -17.86 6.87
C VAL A 205 7.02 -18.36 7.98
N ARG A 206 6.00 -17.60 8.35
CA ARG A 206 5.08 -17.93 9.44
C ARG A 206 3.66 -18.13 8.93
N LEU A 207 2.92 -19.00 9.61
CA LEU A 207 1.51 -19.24 9.33
C LEU A 207 0.65 -18.20 10.04
N ASP A 208 -0.16 -17.47 9.28
CA ASP A 208 -1.18 -16.57 9.81
C ASP A 208 -2.53 -17.30 9.77
N GLY A 209 -2.86 -17.96 10.88
CA GLY A 209 -4.06 -18.78 11.00
C GLY A 209 -5.35 -17.96 10.90
N ASP A 210 -5.35 -16.74 11.43
CA ASP A 210 -6.53 -15.89 11.51
C ASP A 210 -7.00 -15.46 10.11
N THR A 211 -6.06 -15.25 9.19
CA THR A 211 -6.36 -14.87 7.80
C THR A 211 -6.24 -16.03 6.80
N ALA A 212 -6.01 -17.26 7.29
CA ALA A 212 -5.70 -18.43 6.47
C ALA A 212 -4.60 -18.14 5.42
N SER A 213 -3.56 -17.43 5.84
CA SER A 213 -2.50 -16.91 4.99
C SER A 213 -1.12 -17.20 5.57
N VAL A 214 -0.09 -16.62 4.97
CA VAL A 214 1.30 -16.68 5.41
C VAL A 214 1.91 -15.29 5.47
N VAL A 215 2.96 -15.15 6.28
CA VAL A 215 3.70 -13.91 6.43
C VAL A 215 5.20 -14.18 6.42
N LEU A 216 5.97 -13.35 5.71
CA LEU A 216 7.41 -13.28 5.84
C LEU A 216 7.72 -12.39 7.05
N ASP A 217 8.32 -12.98 8.07
CA ASP A 217 8.95 -12.27 9.17
C ASP A 217 10.36 -11.87 8.73
N ALA A 218 10.55 -10.58 8.45
CA ALA A 218 11.74 -10.10 7.76
C ALA A 218 12.29 -8.81 8.36
N ALA A 219 13.51 -8.47 8.00
CA ALA A 219 14.09 -7.15 8.21
C ALA A 219 14.20 -6.41 6.88
N ILE A 220 13.94 -5.10 6.89
CA ILE A 220 14.23 -4.23 5.76
C ILE A 220 15.32 -3.23 6.12
N LEU A 221 16.28 -3.08 5.22
CA LEU A 221 17.35 -2.11 5.27
C LEU A 221 17.24 -1.18 4.05
N PRO A 222 16.71 0.05 4.21
CA PRO A 222 16.67 1.02 3.12
C PRO A 222 18.07 1.58 2.89
N LEU A 223 18.52 1.56 1.64
CA LEU A 223 19.83 2.09 1.24
C LEU A 223 19.71 3.59 0.95
N ALA A 224 19.57 4.35 2.03
CA ALA A 224 19.53 5.81 1.97
C ALA A 224 20.94 6.41 1.83
N SER A 225 21.06 7.53 1.11
CA SER A 225 22.34 8.20 0.83
C SER A 225 23.09 8.66 2.08
N HIS A 226 22.37 8.90 3.19
CA HIS A 226 23.00 9.28 4.46
C HIS A 226 23.69 8.09 5.15
N TYR A 227 23.25 6.85 4.88
CA TYR A 227 24.00 5.68 5.33
C TYR A 227 25.33 5.65 4.60
N LEU A 228 25.35 5.82 3.27
CA LEU A 228 26.57 5.87 2.45
C LEU A 228 27.56 6.98 2.84
N ALA A 229 27.08 8.10 3.39
CA ALA A 229 27.93 9.24 3.74
C ALA A 229 28.77 9.04 5.02
N SER A 230 28.45 8.05 5.87
CA SER A 230 29.11 7.88 7.17
C SER A 230 30.45 7.12 7.14
N GLY A 231 30.98 6.75 5.97
CA GLY A 231 32.28 6.08 5.81
C GLY A 231 32.31 4.59 6.21
N ASP A 232 31.65 4.21 7.30
CA ASP A 232 31.49 2.81 7.78
C ASP A 232 30.60 1.93 6.87
N SER A 233 29.84 2.57 5.99
CA SER A 233 28.76 1.99 5.20
C SER A 233 29.20 1.45 3.85
N ASP A 234 30.31 1.94 3.32
CA ASP A 234 30.88 1.46 2.05
C ASP A 234 31.41 0.03 2.20
N ASP A 235 32.02 -0.31 3.34
CA ASP A 235 32.46 -1.68 3.64
C ASP A 235 31.26 -2.59 3.92
N LEU A 236 30.26 -2.11 4.67
CA LEU A 236 29.02 -2.84 4.91
C LEU A 236 28.31 -3.17 3.60
N LEU A 237 28.15 -2.21 2.69
CA LEU A 237 27.47 -2.44 1.41
C LEU A 237 28.28 -3.27 0.44
N LYS A 238 29.61 -3.11 0.38
CA LYS A 238 30.48 -4.00 -0.40
C LYS A 238 30.36 -5.44 0.11
N ARG A 239 30.32 -5.64 1.43
CA ARG A 239 30.18 -6.97 2.02
C ARG A 239 28.77 -7.55 1.95
N LEU A 240 27.73 -6.72 2.03
CA LEU A 240 26.34 -7.15 1.79
C LEU A 240 26.10 -7.47 0.32
N LYS A 241 26.79 -6.80 -0.62
CA LYS A 241 26.79 -7.15 -2.05
C LYS A 241 27.47 -8.49 -2.36
N LEU A 242 28.32 -8.99 -1.47
CA LEU A 242 28.89 -10.34 -1.57
C LEU A 242 27.91 -11.43 -1.14
N LEU A 243 26.81 -11.06 -0.50
CA LEU A 243 25.76 -12.01 -0.15
C LEU A 243 24.87 -12.22 -1.39
N ASP A 244 24.52 -13.47 -1.69
CA ASP A 244 23.80 -13.89 -2.90
C ASP A 244 22.31 -13.48 -2.85
N ALA A 245 22.05 -12.17 -2.90
CA ALA A 245 20.71 -11.62 -2.87
C ALA A 245 19.98 -11.86 -4.19
N LEU A 246 18.78 -12.43 -4.12
CA LEU A 246 17.90 -12.47 -5.28
C LEU A 246 17.47 -11.04 -5.63
N THR A 247 17.86 -10.58 -6.82
CA THR A 247 17.55 -9.22 -7.26
C THR A 247 16.14 -9.16 -7.86
N LEU A 248 15.27 -8.38 -7.23
CA LEU A 248 13.92 -8.07 -7.68
C LEU A 248 13.97 -6.76 -8.48
N GLN A 249 13.85 -6.88 -9.80
CA GLN A 249 13.86 -5.73 -10.72
C GLN A 249 12.46 -5.11 -10.78
N VAL A 250 12.33 -3.90 -10.23
CA VAL A 250 11.07 -3.15 -10.18
C VAL A 250 11.23 -1.82 -10.92
N ASP A 251 10.20 -1.34 -11.62
CA ASP A 251 10.25 0.00 -12.23
C ASP A 251 9.92 1.11 -11.22
N ASP A 252 9.98 2.37 -11.67
CA ASP A 252 9.80 3.52 -10.79
C ASP A 252 8.40 3.57 -10.14
N GLU A 253 7.36 3.14 -10.86
CA GLU A 253 5.98 3.11 -10.33
C GLU A 253 5.82 2.02 -9.28
N GLU A 254 6.36 0.83 -9.52
CA GLU A 254 6.31 -0.28 -8.57
C GLU A 254 7.20 -0.03 -7.36
N MET A 255 8.36 0.62 -7.54
CA MET A 255 9.20 1.08 -6.44
C MET A 255 8.44 2.09 -5.56
N ALA A 256 7.70 3.03 -6.16
CA ALA A 256 6.87 3.96 -5.41
C ALA A 256 5.78 3.23 -4.61
N LEU A 257 5.16 2.19 -5.19
CA LEU A 257 4.17 1.36 -4.50
C LEU A 257 4.78 0.55 -3.35
N TRP A 258 5.99 0.01 -3.52
CA TRP A 258 6.76 -0.62 -2.43
C TRP A 258 7.00 0.36 -1.28
N LYS A 259 7.50 1.57 -1.57
CA LYS A 259 7.73 2.63 -0.57
C LYS A 259 6.45 2.98 0.18
N LYS A 260 5.30 3.06 -0.51
CA LYS A 260 3.98 3.33 0.11
C LYS A 260 3.47 2.18 0.97
N THR A 261 3.79 0.94 0.61
CA THR A 261 3.28 -0.26 1.27
C THR A 261 4.07 -0.62 2.53
N ILE A 262 5.39 -0.46 2.49
CA ILE A 262 6.30 -0.86 3.58
C ILE A 262 5.92 -0.28 4.96
N PRO A 263 5.52 1.00 5.10
CA PRO A 263 5.03 1.52 6.38
C PRO A 263 3.91 0.67 6.97
N SER A 264 2.99 0.15 6.15
CA SER A 264 1.91 -0.73 6.62
C SER A 264 2.46 -2.07 7.12
N PHE A 265 3.46 -2.64 6.42
CA PHE A 265 4.14 -3.87 6.85
C PHE A 265 5.00 -3.69 8.11
N ILE A 266 5.51 -2.49 8.38
CA ILE A 266 6.20 -2.16 9.64
C ILE A 266 5.18 -2.02 10.77
N GLU A 267 4.19 -1.14 10.61
CA GLU A 267 3.25 -0.82 11.70
C GLU A 267 2.43 -2.04 12.12
N ARG A 268 2.08 -2.93 11.18
CA ARG A 268 1.32 -4.15 11.51
C ARG A 268 2.07 -5.14 12.40
N CYS A 269 3.40 -5.14 12.45
CA CYS A 269 4.16 -6.04 13.32
C CYS A 269 4.96 -5.32 14.40
N ARG A 270 4.67 -4.03 14.59
CA ARG A 270 5.37 -3.19 15.54
C ARG A 270 5.12 -3.69 16.97
N THR A 271 6.20 -3.89 17.71
CA THR A 271 6.22 -4.22 19.15
C THR A 271 6.93 -3.16 19.98
N TRP A 272 7.28 -2.04 19.36
CA TRP A 272 8.01 -0.92 19.96
C TRP A 272 7.26 0.39 19.73
N ASN A 273 7.43 1.34 20.65
CA ASN A 273 6.79 2.65 20.54
C ASN A 273 7.51 3.54 19.52
N HIS A 274 6.76 4.46 18.91
CA HIS A 274 7.37 5.61 18.23
C HIS A 274 8.09 6.50 19.24
N LEU A 275 9.20 7.09 18.81
CA LEU A 275 9.98 8.03 19.61
C LEU A 275 9.30 9.40 19.62
N PRO A 276 9.50 10.23 20.66
CA PRO A 276 9.05 11.63 20.64
C PRO A 276 9.60 12.42 19.44
N SER A 277 10.79 12.05 18.96
CA SER A 277 11.46 12.61 17.78
C SER A 277 11.08 11.93 16.46
N CYS A 278 10.00 11.13 16.43
CA CYS A 278 9.57 10.42 15.23
C CYS A 278 9.36 11.39 14.07
N GLU A 279 9.84 11.03 12.89
CA GLU A 279 9.79 11.87 11.70
C GLU A 279 8.36 12.19 11.26
N TYR A 280 7.39 11.34 11.62
CA TYR A 280 5.97 11.55 11.33
C TYR A 280 5.28 12.61 12.19
N THR A 281 5.90 13.06 13.30
CA THR A 281 5.34 14.16 14.12
C THR A 281 5.64 15.54 13.55
N LYS A 282 6.55 15.62 12.57
CA LYS A 282 6.93 16.89 11.93
C LYS A 282 5.78 17.45 11.11
N GLN A 283 5.62 18.77 11.15
CA GLN A 283 4.61 19.45 10.34
C GLN A 283 4.85 19.16 8.84
N GLY A 284 3.81 18.70 8.15
CA GLY A 284 3.88 18.36 6.72
C GLY A 284 4.50 16.99 6.43
N ALA A 285 4.75 16.15 7.44
CA ALA A 285 5.18 14.78 7.22
C ALA A 285 4.14 13.99 6.38
N THR A 286 4.65 13.08 5.57
CA THR A 286 3.86 12.18 4.73
C THR A 286 4.18 10.73 5.08
N VAL A 287 3.29 9.81 4.69
CA VAL A 287 3.60 8.37 4.66
C VAL A 287 3.51 7.91 3.20
N PRO A 288 4.60 7.38 2.61
CA PRO A 288 5.95 7.27 3.16
C PRO A 288 6.60 8.64 3.39
N LEU A 289 7.70 8.68 4.15
CA LEU A 289 8.42 9.92 4.42
C LEU A 289 8.96 10.57 3.14
N SER A 290 9.39 9.75 2.18
CA SER A 290 9.82 10.22 0.86
C SER A 290 9.67 9.12 -0.18
N LEU A 291 9.38 9.52 -1.42
CA LEU A 291 9.48 8.67 -2.60
C LEU A 291 10.80 8.86 -3.34
N GLU A 292 11.59 9.86 -2.97
CA GLU A 292 12.84 10.19 -3.65
C GLU A 292 13.90 9.10 -3.44
N PRO A 293 14.74 8.81 -4.45
CA PRO A 293 15.87 7.90 -4.32
C PRO A 293 16.83 8.36 -3.23
N GLY A 294 17.33 7.43 -2.42
CA GLY A 294 18.30 7.71 -1.36
C GLY A 294 17.75 8.45 -0.13
N GLN A 295 16.47 8.81 -0.11
CA GLN A 295 15.81 9.40 1.06
C GLN A 295 15.15 8.33 1.93
N PRO A 296 14.93 8.59 3.24
CA PRO A 296 14.22 7.67 4.13
C PRO A 296 12.80 7.37 3.66
N TRP A 297 12.38 6.11 3.71
CA TRP A 297 11.03 5.68 3.33
C TRP A 297 10.05 5.75 4.50
N PHE A 298 10.56 5.50 5.71
CA PHE A 298 9.78 5.38 6.95
C PHE A 298 10.60 5.86 8.15
N CYS A 299 9.94 6.05 9.29
CA CYS A 299 10.56 6.56 10.51
C CYS A 299 11.69 5.67 11.04
N SER A 300 12.69 6.27 11.67
CA SER A 300 13.82 5.55 12.29
C SER A 300 13.48 4.87 13.62
N CYS A 301 12.24 5.01 14.12
CA CYS A 301 11.83 4.51 15.44
C CYS A 301 12.00 2.99 15.61
N GLY A 302 11.96 2.22 14.52
CA GLY A 302 12.13 0.77 14.54
C GLY A 302 13.54 0.28 14.29
N ASN A 303 14.51 1.17 14.11
CA ASN A 303 15.89 0.80 13.81
C ASN A 303 16.47 -0.08 14.94
N GLY A 304 16.94 -1.28 14.58
CA GLY A 304 17.51 -2.23 15.53
C GLY A 304 16.51 -2.90 16.47
N ARG A 305 15.20 -2.68 16.29
CA ARG A 305 14.15 -3.30 17.12
C ARG A 305 13.77 -4.67 16.54
N MET A 306 14.56 -5.68 16.85
CA MET A 306 14.38 -7.06 16.36
C MET A 306 14.67 -8.07 17.47
N PRO A 307 14.15 -9.31 17.35
CA PRO A 307 14.59 -10.41 18.21
C PRO A 307 16.11 -10.63 18.17
N ASP A 308 16.65 -11.23 19.22
CA ASP A 308 18.03 -11.71 19.21
C ASP A 308 18.21 -12.82 18.17
N ASP A 309 19.39 -12.87 17.55
CA ASP A 309 19.74 -13.85 16.49
C ASP A 309 18.71 -13.93 15.34
N PHE A 310 17.99 -12.84 15.09
CA PHE A 310 16.90 -12.77 14.11
C PHE A 310 17.30 -13.27 12.72
N ILE A 311 18.49 -12.89 12.24
CA ILE A 311 19.01 -13.28 10.94
C ILE A 311 20.42 -13.85 11.10
N ALA A 312 20.61 -15.09 10.68
CA ALA A 312 21.89 -15.79 10.69
C ALA A 312 22.75 -15.46 9.45
N VAL A 313 22.98 -14.17 9.19
CA VAL A 313 23.79 -13.69 8.06
C VAL A 313 25.08 -13.04 8.58
N PRO A 314 26.23 -13.28 7.95
CA PRO A 314 27.47 -12.58 8.30
C PRO A 314 27.26 -11.06 8.32
N LEU A 315 27.84 -10.38 9.30
CA LEU A 315 27.76 -8.91 9.45
C LEU A 315 26.35 -8.38 9.76
N TRP A 316 25.38 -9.25 10.04
CA TRP A 316 24.04 -8.85 10.44
C TRP A 316 24.06 -7.83 11.60
N LYS A 317 24.93 -8.01 12.60
CA LYS A 317 25.07 -7.08 13.72
C LYS A 317 25.36 -5.63 13.30
N LEU A 318 26.11 -5.44 12.20
CA LEU A 318 26.41 -4.10 11.67
C LEU A 318 25.23 -3.50 10.90
N ALA A 319 24.44 -4.33 10.22
CA ALA A 319 23.26 -3.91 9.46
C ALA A 319 22.01 -3.72 10.35
N ALA A 320 21.88 -4.52 11.41
CA ALA A 320 20.70 -4.59 12.27
C ALA A 320 20.34 -3.24 12.87
N LYS A 321 21.33 -2.43 13.27
CA LYS A 321 21.13 -1.07 13.82
C LYS A 321 20.44 -0.09 12.87
N HIS A 322 20.39 -0.40 11.57
CA HIS A 322 19.77 0.42 10.53
C HIS A 322 18.55 -0.22 9.90
N ALA A 323 18.25 -1.47 10.27
CA ALA A 323 17.14 -2.22 9.71
C ALA A 323 15.91 -2.16 10.63
N VAL A 324 14.73 -2.39 10.06
CA VAL A 324 13.45 -2.42 10.77
C VAL A 324 12.75 -3.76 10.49
N ARG A 325 12.11 -4.36 11.51
CA ARG A 325 11.32 -5.59 11.33
C ARG A 325 10.05 -5.30 10.53
N ILE A 326 9.70 -6.17 9.59
CA ILE A 326 8.51 -6.06 8.74
C ILE A 326 7.80 -7.39 8.58
N ALA A 327 6.47 -7.33 8.48
CA ALA A 327 5.58 -8.44 8.19
C ALA A 327 5.04 -8.34 6.76
N ILE A 328 5.64 -9.05 5.81
CA ILE A 328 5.19 -9.06 4.41
C ILE A 328 4.21 -10.21 4.22
N SER A 329 2.96 -9.93 3.85
CA SER A 329 1.97 -10.96 3.49
C SER A 329 1.64 -10.92 2.01
N PRO A 330 1.08 -12.01 1.44
CA PRO A 330 0.39 -11.92 0.16
C PRO A 330 -0.70 -10.84 0.21
N VAL A 331 -0.94 -10.18 -0.93
CA VAL A 331 -2.01 -9.19 -1.11
C VAL A 331 -3.00 -9.74 -2.12
N TYR A 332 -4.16 -10.17 -1.63
CA TYR A 332 -5.21 -10.76 -2.46
C TYR A 332 -6.06 -9.71 -3.16
N CYS A 333 -6.87 -10.17 -4.11
CA CYS A 333 -7.80 -9.32 -4.85
C CYS A 333 -8.74 -8.58 -3.89
N ALA A 334 -8.72 -7.25 -3.92
CA ALA A 334 -9.65 -6.41 -3.18
C ALA A 334 -10.75 -5.91 -4.14
N PRO A 335 -12.00 -6.38 -4.04
CA PRO A 335 -13.08 -6.06 -5.00
C PRO A 335 -13.37 -4.57 -5.19
N LEU A 336 -12.93 -3.75 -4.23
CA LEU A 336 -13.04 -2.30 -4.23
C LEU A 336 -12.10 -1.61 -5.22
N VAL A 337 -10.97 -2.25 -5.48
CA VAL A 337 -9.85 -1.70 -6.26
C VAL A 337 -9.46 -2.61 -7.42
N GLU A 338 -9.94 -3.85 -7.45
CA GLU A 338 -9.62 -4.86 -8.45
C GLU A 338 -10.89 -5.62 -8.86
N SER A 339 -10.91 -6.10 -10.11
CA SER A 339 -11.99 -6.98 -10.56
C SER A 339 -11.77 -8.37 -9.99
N ALA A 340 -12.69 -8.87 -9.17
CA ALA A 340 -12.69 -10.29 -8.84
C ALA A 340 -12.83 -11.09 -10.15
N ALA A 341 -12.10 -12.21 -10.27
CA ALA A 341 -12.43 -13.15 -11.34
C ALA A 341 -13.87 -13.61 -11.13
N LYS A 342 -14.67 -13.65 -12.21
CA LYS A 342 -15.83 -14.53 -12.21
C LYS A 342 -15.27 -15.93 -12.05
N ALA A 343 -15.51 -16.54 -10.90
CA ALA A 343 -15.47 -17.99 -10.84
C ALA A 343 -16.56 -18.43 -11.81
N GLU A 344 -16.17 -18.85 -13.01
CA GLU A 344 -16.98 -19.82 -13.74
C GLU A 344 -16.94 -21.07 -12.87
N LEU A 345 -17.86 -21.13 -11.91
CA LEU A 345 -18.39 -22.40 -11.49
C LEU A 345 -19.02 -22.97 -12.75
N GLU A 346 -18.23 -23.71 -13.51
CA GLU A 346 -18.78 -24.78 -14.33
C GLU A 346 -19.64 -25.58 -13.35
N THR A 347 -20.95 -25.41 -13.45
CA THR A 347 -21.92 -26.35 -12.92
C THR A 347 -21.65 -27.64 -13.67
N SER A 348 -20.64 -28.39 -13.22
CA SER A 348 -20.47 -29.77 -13.62
C SER A 348 -21.71 -30.48 -13.12
N ASP A 349 -22.57 -30.83 -14.07
CA ASP A 349 -23.71 -31.69 -13.86
C ASP A 349 -23.34 -32.90 -12.99
N SER A 350 -24.17 -33.15 -11.99
CA SER A 350 -24.34 -34.43 -11.30
C SER A 350 -23.12 -35.05 -10.60
N VAL A 351 -22.84 -34.60 -9.37
CA VAL A 351 -22.40 -35.55 -8.33
C VAL A 351 -23.64 -36.27 -7.82
N ARG A 352 -23.91 -37.46 -8.37
CA ARG A 352 -24.82 -38.40 -7.73
C ARG A 352 -24.14 -38.91 -6.47
N ILE A 353 -24.71 -38.55 -5.32
CA ILE A 353 -24.40 -39.19 -4.05
C ILE A 353 -24.94 -40.62 -4.16
N ALA A 354 -24.03 -41.60 -4.05
CA ALA A 354 -24.37 -42.98 -3.73
C ALA A 354 -24.33 -43.14 -2.22
#